data_AF-A0A1H5S9V5-F1
#
_entry.id   AF-A0A1H5S9V5-F1
#
_cell.length_a   1.000
_cell.length_b   1.000
_cell.length_c   1.000
_cell.angle_alpha   90.00
_cell.angle_beta   90.00
_cell.angle_gamma   90.00
#
_symmetry.space_group_name_H-M   'P 1'
#
loop_
_entity.id
_entity.type
_entity.pdbx_description
1 polymer ?
#
loop_
_entity_poly.entity_id
_entity_poly.type
_entity_poly.pdbx_seq_one_letter_code
_entity_poly.pdbx_strand_id
1 'polypeptide(L)'
;MGKSNVFFVFVFKFFVENDLLLFRSMTTIMKKLFLIIIVLFALISCQEDVRFNNPSLQGMKDNVFWRAIESKATLVNGSLFIVAYTRNETLTFKLASTAKKNYFLGIDNVNTVNYVLSDPSGLISFSTGFGIGNGQVSITEYDAVNNTVSGTFKFNIENTYNNPLAGSVINFQQGVFYKVPISSSVQ
;
A
#
# COMPACT_ATOMS: atom_id res chain seq x y z
N MET A 1 34.26 47.49 -78.10
CA MET A 1 33.57 48.05 -76.92
C MET A 1 32.56 47.02 -76.44
N GLY A 2 32.57 46.63 -75.16
CA GLY A 2 31.48 45.88 -74.52
C GLY A 2 31.70 44.38 -74.25
N LYS A 3 32.57 44.03 -73.29
CA LYS A 3 32.48 42.77 -72.53
C LYS A 3 33.01 42.98 -71.10
N SER A 4 32.22 43.62 -70.25
CA SER A 4 32.43 43.59 -68.79
C SER A 4 31.10 43.82 -68.10
N ASN A 5 30.20 42.83 -68.18
CA ASN A 5 28.93 42.89 -67.41
C ASN A 5 28.33 41.52 -67.08
N VAL A 6 29.07 40.42 -67.27
CA VAL A 6 28.55 39.06 -67.01
C VAL A 6 29.10 38.46 -65.71
N PHE A 7 30.24 38.95 -65.22
CA PHE A 7 30.91 38.34 -64.06
C PHE A 7 30.31 38.77 -62.70
N PHE A 8 29.79 40.00 -62.61
CA PHE A 8 29.31 40.54 -61.33
C PHE A 8 27.93 40.01 -60.91
N VAL A 9 27.08 39.62 -61.88
CA VAL A 9 25.75 39.05 -61.61
C VAL A 9 25.84 37.59 -61.13
N PHE A 10 26.88 36.85 -61.52
CA PHE A 10 27.03 35.44 -61.14
C PHE A 10 27.48 35.26 -59.69
N VAL A 11 28.34 36.13 -59.16
CA VAL A 11 28.87 36.01 -57.80
C VAL A 11 27.81 36.37 -56.75
N PHE A 12 26.93 37.35 -57.03
CA PHE A 12 25.88 37.75 -56.09
C PHE A 12 24.76 36.71 -55.97
N LYS A 13 24.47 35.98 -57.05
CA LYS A 13 23.44 34.92 -57.04
C LYS A 13 23.93 33.67 -56.30
N PHE A 14 25.22 33.35 -56.39
CA PHE A 14 25.82 32.19 -55.73
C PHE A 14 25.92 32.36 -54.20
N PHE A 15 26.03 33.60 -53.70
CA PHE A 15 26.10 33.86 -52.26
C PHE A 15 24.72 33.75 -51.57
N VAL A 16 23.64 34.16 -52.25
CA VAL A 16 22.27 34.14 -51.68
C VAL A 16 21.68 32.72 -51.61
N GLU A 17 22.06 31.82 -52.53
CA GLU A 17 21.51 30.46 -52.60
C GLU A 17 22.15 29.48 -51.59
N ASN A 18 23.42 29.70 -51.20
CA ASN A 18 24.13 28.85 -50.24
C ASN A 18 23.79 29.13 -48.77
N ASP A 19 23.50 30.39 -48.41
CA ASP A 19 23.08 30.74 -47.05
C ASP A 19 21.68 30.20 -46.70
N LEU A 20 20.79 30.11 -47.70
CA LEU A 20 19.43 29.60 -47.51
C LEU A 20 19.41 28.07 -47.24
N LEU A 21 20.33 27.31 -47.84
CA LEU A 21 20.43 25.85 -47.67
C LEU A 21 20.98 25.46 -46.30
N LEU A 22 21.94 26.22 -45.76
CA LEU A 22 22.43 26.05 -44.39
C LEU A 22 21.34 26.37 -43.35
N PHE A 23 20.55 27.42 -43.57
CA PHE A 23 19.43 27.78 -42.69
C PHE A 23 18.28 26.75 -42.73
N ARG A 24 18.00 26.16 -43.90
CA ARG A 24 17.02 25.05 -44.07
C ARG A 24 17.49 23.73 -43.44
N SER A 25 18.80 23.46 -43.48
CA SER A 25 19.40 22.27 -42.87
C SER A 25 19.37 22.35 -41.33
N MET A 26 19.75 23.49 -40.76
CA MET A 26 19.75 23.73 -39.31
C MET A 26 18.33 23.67 -38.70
N THR A 27 17.31 24.11 -39.43
CA THR A 27 15.90 24.05 -38.98
C THR A 27 15.29 22.64 -39.01
N THR A 28 15.84 21.71 -39.79
CA THR A 28 15.39 20.31 -39.82
C THR A 28 16.08 19.47 -38.74
N ILE A 29 17.35 19.81 -38.42
CA ILE A 29 18.13 19.19 -37.35
C ILE A 29 17.54 19.52 -35.97
N MET A 30 17.17 20.78 -35.70
CA MET A 30 16.57 21.19 -34.41
C MET A 30 15.22 20.52 -34.13
N LYS A 31 14.39 20.27 -35.17
CA LYS A 31 13.09 19.58 -35.02
C LYS A 31 13.26 18.09 -34.70
N LYS A 32 14.24 17.43 -35.31
CA LYS A 32 14.56 16.02 -35.03
C LYS A 32 15.23 15.85 -33.67
N LEU A 33 16.08 16.82 -33.27
CA LEU A 33 16.71 16.83 -31.94
C LEU A 33 15.69 17.03 -30.82
N PHE A 34 14.71 17.92 -31.01
CA PHE A 34 13.62 18.14 -30.05
C PHE A 34 12.75 16.88 -29.84
N LEU A 35 12.45 16.15 -30.92
CA LEU A 35 11.75 14.87 -30.85
C LEU A 35 12.57 13.81 -30.10
N ILE A 36 13.90 13.75 -30.32
CA ILE A 36 14.80 12.83 -29.60
C ILE A 36 14.87 13.18 -28.11
N ILE A 37 14.88 14.47 -27.75
CA ILE A 37 14.87 14.93 -26.34
C ILE A 37 13.56 14.55 -25.64
N ILE A 38 12.40 14.70 -26.30
CA ILE A 38 11.10 14.28 -25.74
C ILE A 38 11.05 12.78 -25.49
N VAL A 39 11.58 11.97 -26.43
CA VAL A 39 11.66 10.51 -26.28
C VAL A 39 12.62 10.12 -25.15
N LEU A 40 13.73 10.86 -24.98
CA LEU A 40 14.66 10.61 -23.87
C LEU A 40 14.01 10.88 -22.50
N PHE A 41 13.24 11.97 -22.37
CA PHE A 41 12.54 12.29 -21.11
C PHE A 41 11.45 11.26 -20.75
N ALA A 42 10.83 10.61 -21.74
CA ALA A 42 9.85 9.55 -21.50
C ALA A 42 10.45 8.28 -20.88
N LEU A 43 11.76 8.02 -21.07
CA LEU A 43 12.46 6.85 -20.52
C LEU A 43 12.94 7.05 -19.08
N ILE A 44 12.90 8.28 -18.54
CA ILE A 44 13.32 8.61 -17.17
C ILE A 44 12.16 8.52 -16.17
N SER A 45 10.94 8.18 -16.63
CA SER A 45 9.86 7.78 -15.72
C SER A 45 10.14 6.36 -15.21
N CYS A 46 11.23 6.19 -14.47
CA CYS A 46 11.34 5.12 -13.50
C CYS A 46 10.19 5.32 -12.52
N GLN A 47 9.19 4.43 -12.60
CA GLN A 47 8.28 4.24 -11.49
C GLN A 47 9.11 3.72 -10.33
N GLU A 48 9.34 4.56 -9.33
CA GLU A 48 9.70 4.05 -8.02
C GLU A 48 8.43 3.43 -7.43
N ASP A 49 8.35 2.11 -7.47
CA ASP A 49 7.44 1.37 -6.59
C ASP A 49 7.87 1.68 -5.15
N VAL A 50 7.30 2.72 -4.56
CA VAL A 50 7.49 3.05 -3.15
C VAL A 50 6.84 1.96 -2.29
N ARG A 51 7.59 0.87 -2.10
CA ARG A 51 7.22 -0.21 -1.19
C ARG A 51 7.47 0.29 0.23
N PHE A 52 6.44 0.88 0.84
CA PHE A 52 6.47 1.25 2.25
C PHE A 52 6.72 -0.01 3.09
N ASN A 53 7.95 -0.12 3.63
CA ASN A 53 8.37 -1.19 4.53
C ASN A 53 8.03 -0.86 6.00
N ASN A 54 7.04 0.00 6.20
CA ASN A 54 6.65 0.44 7.53
C ASN A 54 5.67 -0.57 8.14
N PRO A 55 5.83 -0.90 9.44
CA PRO A 55 4.85 -1.69 10.15
C PRO A 55 3.44 -1.14 9.96
N SER A 56 2.48 -2.01 9.61
CA SER A 56 1.10 -1.59 9.38
C SER A 56 0.12 -2.72 9.62
N LEU A 57 -1.10 -2.36 10.00
CA LEU A 57 -2.24 -3.27 10.03
C LEU A 57 -3.44 -2.58 9.38
N GLN A 58 -3.95 -3.16 8.30
CA GLN A 58 -4.99 -2.55 7.47
C GLN A 58 -5.85 -3.62 6.78
N GLY A 59 -7.01 -3.23 6.27
CA GLY A 59 -7.92 -4.08 5.51
C GLY A 59 -9.16 -3.33 5.07
N MET A 60 -10.14 -4.05 4.54
CA MET A 60 -11.46 -3.52 4.21
C MET A 60 -12.43 -3.97 5.29
N LYS A 61 -13.00 -3.01 6.03
CA LYS A 61 -14.07 -3.21 7.01
C LYS A 61 -15.39 -2.82 6.36
N ASP A 62 -16.29 -3.77 6.13
CA ASP A 62 -17.57 -3.56 5.42
C ASP A 62 -17.39 -2.78 4.10
N ASN A 63 -16.40 -3.19 3.31
CA ASN A 63 -16.00 -2.54 2.05
C ASN A 63 -15.47 -1.10 2.18
N VAL A 64 -15.23 -0.61 3.40
CA VAL A 64 -14.55 0.66 3.66
C VAL A 64 -13.10 0.41 4.07
N PHE A 65 -12.17 1.16 3.49
CA PHE A 65 -10.76 1.04 3.85
C PHE A 65 -10.55 1.39 5.33
N TRP A 66 -9.91 0.47 6.05
CA TRP A 66 -9.62 0.57 7.46
C TRP A 66 -8.11 0.38 7.67
N ARG A 67 -7.49 1.29 8.42
CA ARG A 67 -6.05 1.24 8.73
C ARG A 67 -5.84 1.66 10.18
N ALA A 68 -5.08 0.85 10.90
CA ALA A 68 -4.64 1.18 12.24
C ALA A 68 -3.64 2.34 12.23
N ILE A 69 -3.76 3.23 13.22
CA ILE A 69 -2.78 4.27 13.53
C ILE A 69 -1.57 3.65 14.21
N GLU A 70 -1.82 2.67 15.09
CA GLU A 70 -0.79 1.95 15.83
C GLU A 70 -1.12 0.46 15.86
N SER A 71 -0.10 -0.38 15.78
CA SER A 71 -0.23 -1.82 15.97
C SER A 71 0.94 -2.37 16.76
N LYS A 72 0.65 -3.25 17.71
CA LYS A 72 1.65 -3.93 18.54
C LYS A 72 1.27 -5.38 18.72
N ALA A 73 2.26 -6.22 18.97
CA ALA A 73 2.05 -7.61 19.31
C ALA A 73 2.72 -7.94 20.65
N THR A 74 2.17 -8.92 21.37
CA THR A 74 2.75 -9.43 22.61
C THR A 74 2.65 -10.95 22.64
N LEU A 75 3.59 -11.57 23.34
CA LEU A 75 3.58 -13.00 23.61
C LEU A 75 3.27 -13.23 25.08
N VAL A 76 2.23 -14.00 25.35
CA VAL A 76 1.84 -14.38 26.72
C VAL A 76 1.66 -15.90 26.74
N ASN A 77 2.51 -16.61 27.48
CA ASN A 77 2.49 -18.07 27.60
C ASN A 77 2.46 -18.79 26.23
N GLY A 78 3.21 -18.28 25.25
CA GLY A 78 3.28 -18.81 23.87
C GLY A 78 2.12 -18.41 22.96
N SER A 79 1.04 -17.82 23.49
CA SER A 79 -0.04 -17.25 22.69
C SER A 79 0.35 -15.87 22.16
N LEU A 80 0.00 -15.61 20.90
CA LEU A 80 0.27 -14.35 20.22
C LEU A 80 -0.96 -13.45 20.31
N PHE A 81 -0.77 -12.26 20.85
CA PHE A 81 -1.76 -11.19 20.86
C PHE A 81 -1.29 -10.11 19.90
N ILE A 82 -2.13 -9.72 18.93
CA ILE A 82 -1.88 -8.57 18.07
C ILE A 82 -2.98 -7.57 18.35
N VAL A 83 -2.62 -6.33 18.68
CA VAL A 83 -3.57 -5.25 18.96
C VAL A 83 -3.32 -4.11 18.01
N ALA A 84 -4.39 -3.61 17.41
CA ALA A 84 -4.38 -2.51 16.46
C ALA A 84 -5.38 -1.43 16.90
N TYR A 85 -4.95 -0.18 16.85
CA TYR A 85 -5.72 0.96 17.34
C TYR A 85 -6.00 1.96 16.22
N THR A 86 -7.20 2.50 16.19
CA THR A 86 -7.50 3.79 15.56
C THR A 86 -7.79 4.82 16.66
N ARG A 87 -8.47 5.93 16.34
CA ARG A 87 -8.82 6.95 17.34
C ARG A 87 -9.86 6.43 18.35
N ASN A 88 -10.76 5.57 17.90
CA ASN A 88 -11.89 5.08 18.68
C ASN A 88 -12.14 3.57 18.50
N GLU A 89 -11.33 2.87 17.72
CA GLU A 89 -11.50 1.44 17.49
C GLU A 89 -10.28 0.67 17.96
N THR A 90 -10.51 -0.52 18.51
CA THR A 90 -9.47 -1.48 18.89
C THR A 90 -9.79 -2.82 18.27
N LEU A 91 -8.87 -3.35 17.47
CA LEU A 91 -8.93 -4.69 16.89
C LEU A 91 -7.86 -5.57 17.55
N THR A 92 -8.28 -6.66 18.18
CA THR A 92 -7.42 -7.56 18.94
C THR A 92 -7.52 -8.96 18.37
N PHE A 93 -6.38 -9.52 17.96
CA PHE A 93 -6.23 -10.92 17.57
C PHE A 93 -5.61 -11.68 18.73
N LYS A 94 -6.15 -12.83 19.06
CA LYS A 94 -5.57 -13.81 19.97
C LYS A 94 -5.37 -15.11 19.19
N LEU A 95 -4.14 -15.56 19.06
CA LEU A 95 -3.77 -16.77 18.33
C LEU A 95 -3.00 -17.71 19.26
N ALA A 96 -3.18 -19.02 19.07
CA ALA A 96 -2.56 -20.05 19.91
C ALA A 96 -1.02 -20.04 19.89
N SER A 97 -0.41 -19.53 18.81
CA SER A 97 1.05 -19.55 18.62
C SER A 97 1.51 -18.53 17.56
N THR A 98 2.83 -18.38 17.41
CA THR A 98 3.48 -17.62 16.32
C THR A 98 3.76 -18.47 15.08
N ALA A 99 3.40 -19.76 15.08
CA ALA A 99 3.68 -20.67 13.99
C ALA A 99 3.05 -20.18 12.67
N LYS A 100 3.81 -20.28 11.58
CA LYS A 100 3.36 -19.96 10.22
C LYS A 100 2.30 -20.97 9.76
N LYS A 101 1.03 -20.61 9.93
CA LYS A 101 -0.13 -21.41 9.52
C LYS A 101 -1.40 -20.56 9.46
N ASN A 102 -2.50 -21.20 9.07
CA ASN A 102 -3.84 -20.64 9.15
C ASN A 102 -4.46 -20.98 10.52
N TYR A 103 -5.00 -19.98 11.17
CA TYR A 103 -5.76 -20.06 12.41
C TYR A 103 -7.22 -19.78 12.07
N PHE A 104 -8.05 -20.81 12.13
CA PHE A 104 -9.48 -20.68 11.87
C PHE A 104 -10.19 -20.08 13.08
N LEU A 105 -11.15 -19.20 12.81
CA LEU A 105 -11.99 -18.54 13.80
C LEU A 105 -13.40 -19.17 13.77
N GLY A 106 -14.14 -19.08 14.87
CA GLY A 106 -15.50 -19.64 14.97
C GLY A 106 -15.57 -21.08 15.46
N ILE A 107 -14.42 -21.77 15.55
CA ILE A 107 -14.34 -23.20 15.89
C ILE A 107 -13.89 -23.48 17.33
N ASP A 108 -13.28 -22.51 18.00
CA ASP A 108 -12.73 -22.62 19.35
C ASP A 108 -12.68 -21.24 20.04
N ASN A 109 -12.26 -21.20 21.31
CA ASN A 109 -12.05 -19.97 22.09
C ASN A 109 -10.54 -19.67 22.31
N VAL A 110 -9.68 -20.36 21.56
CA VAL A 110 -8.22 -20.20 21.60
C VAL A 110 -7.80 -19.15 20.58
N ASN A 111 -8.30 -19.28 19.34
CA ASN A 111 -8.07 -18.39 18.22
C ASN A 111 -9.29 -17.49 18.06
N THR A 112 -9.20 -16.27 18.58
CA THR A 112 -10.31 -15.33 18.58
C THR A 112 -9.87 -13.96 18.10
N VAL A 113 -10.85 -13.19 17.63
CA VAL A 113 -10.68 -11.79 17.28
C VAL A 113 -11.76 -11.01 18.01
N ASN A 114 -11.37 -9.91 18.65
CA ASN A 114 -12.26 -8.96 19.29
C ASN A 114 -12.12 -7.60 18.64
N TYR A 115 -13.24 -6.93 18.42
CA TYR A 115 -13.30 -5.56 17.96
C TYR A 115 -14.12 -4.73 18.95
N VAL A 116 -13.59 -3.57 19.34
CA VAL A 116 -14.26 -2.64 20.24
C VAL A 116 -14.30 -1.26 19.59
N LEU A 117 -15.48 -0.66 19.51
CA LEU A 117 -15.70 0.73 19.14
C LEU A 117 -16.08 1.52 20.39
N SER A 118 -15.33 2.59 20.67
CA SER A 118 -15.54 3.52 21.77
C SER A 118 -16.11 4.83 21.26
N ASP A 119 -17.41 5.02 21.39
CA ASP A 119 -18.11 6.24 20.98
C ASP A 119 -18.57 7.02 22.22
N PRO A 120 -18.82 8.35 22.17
CA PRO A 120 -19.44 9.07 23.28
C PRO A 120 -20.78 8.49 23.75
N SER A 121 -21.46 7.73 22.88
CA SER A 121 -22.70 7.01 23.18
C SER A 121 -22.51 5.70 23.96
N GLY A 122 -21.27 5.18 24.04
CA GLY A 122 -20.94 3.95 24.76
C GLY A 122 -19.92 3.07 24.05
N LEU A 123 -19.71 1.87 24.60
CA LEU A 123 -18.85 0.83 24.02
C LEU A 123 -19.68 -0.16 23.21
N ILE A 124 -19.22 -0.50 22.01
CA ILE A 124 -19.81 -1.56 21.18
C ILE A 124 -18.72 -2.60 20.93
N SER A 125 -18.98 -3.86 21.30
CA SER A 125 -18.02 -4.95 21.18
C SER A 125 -18.52 -6.08 20.29
N PHE A 126 -17.64 -6.56 19.45
CA PHE A 126 -17.84 -7.72 18.59
C PHE A 126 -16.74 -8.73 18.89
N SER A 127 -17.05 -10.03 18.80
CA SER A 127 -16.03 -11.08 18.94
C SER A 127 -16.30 -12.28 18.05
N THR A 128 -15.24 -13.03 17.76
CA THR A 128 -15.34 -14.42 17.34
C THR A 128 -15.13 -15.35 18.53
N GLY A 129 -15.65 -16.57 18.45
CA GLY A 129 -15.53 -17.59 19.48
C GLY A 129 -16.18 -18.89 19.02
N PHE A 130 -16.29 -19.88 19.91
CA PHE A 130 -16.94 -21.15 19.56
C PHE A 130 -18.38 -20.93 19.11
N GLY A 131 -18.65 -21.18 17.82
CA GLY A 131 -19.97 -20.96 17.21
C GLY A 131 -20.34 -19.50 16.97
N ILE A 132 -19.40 -18.56 17.12
CA ILE A 132 -19.63 -17.10 16.96
C ILE A 132 -18.65 -16.55 15.93
N GLY A 133 -19.17 -15.98 14.85
CA GLY A 133 -18.35 -15.49 13.75
C GLY A 133 -17.57 -16.60 13.04
N ASN A 134 -16.82 -16.23 12.01
CA ASN A 134 -16.05 -17.18 11.22
C ASN A 134 -14.92 -16.50 10.44
N GLY A 135 -13.98 -17.29 9.92
CA GLY A 135 -12.92 -16.81 9.05
C GLY A 135 -11.56 -17.36 9.46
N GLN A 136 -10.51 -16.62 9.12
CA GLN A 136 -9.15 -17.03 9.41
C GLN A 136 -8.20 -15.85 9.58
N VAL A 137 -7.14 -16.13 10.35
CA VAL A 137 -5.93 -15.32 10.43
C VAL A 137 -4.77 -16.20 9.98
N SER A 138 -3.96 -15.73 9.06
CA SER A 138 -2.85 -16.48 8.48
C SER A 138 -1.54 -15.78 8.81
N ILE A 139 -0.69 -16.41 9.62
CA ILE A 139 0.67 -15.92 9.84
C ILE A 139 1.51 -16.33 8.64
N THR A 140 2.11 -15.36 7.94
CA THR A 140 2.98 -15.61 6.77
C THR A 140 4.45 -15.60 7.13
N GLU A 141 4.82 -14.83 8.17
CA GLU A 141 6.19 -14.65 8.62
C GLU A 141 6.20 -14.32 10.12
N TYR A 142 7.12 -14.96 10.84
CA TYR A 142 7.50 -14.60 12.19
C TYR A 142 9.03 -14.44 12.19
N ASP A 143 9.48 -13.21 12.40
CA ASP A 143 10.90 -12.87 12.44
C ASP A 143 11.34 -12.73 13.89
N ALA A 144 12.02 -13.75 14.39
CA ALA A 144 12.55 -13.78 15.75
C ALA A 144 13.77 -12.86 15.96
N VAL A 145 14.47 -12.47 14.88
CA VAL A 145 15.64 -11.57 14.97
C VAL A 145 15.17 -10.14 15.16
N ASN A 146 14.21 -9.70 14.34
CA ASN A 146 13.65 -8.36 14.41
C ASN A 146 12.44 -8.24 15.34
N ASN A 147 11.99 -9.34 15.96
CA ASN A 147 10.78 -9.43 16.78
C ASN A 147 9.56 -8.85 16.07
N THR A 148 9.29 -9.32 14.85
CA THR A 148 8.10 -8.88 14.10
C THR A 148 7.25 -10.05 13.62
N VAL A 149 5.96 -9.79 13.40
CA VAL A 149 5.04 -10.76 12.80
C VAL A 149 4.30 -10.14 11.63
N SER A 150 4.14 -10.92 10.57
CA SER A 150 3.39 -10.55 9.36
C SER A 150 2.39 -11.63 8.98
N GLY A 151 1.33 -11.22 8.29
CA GLY A 151 0.26 -12.12 7.90
C GLY A 151 -0.93 -11.43 7.28
N THR A 152 -1.96 -12.23 7.03
CA THR A 152 -3.22 -11.79 6.43
C THR A 152 -4.40 -12.22 7.29
N PHE A 153 -5.54 -11.57 7.10
CA PHE A 153 -6.77 -11.95 7.80
C PHE A 153 -8.00 -11.69 6.95
N LYS A 154 -9.01 -12.53 7.17
CA LYS A 154 -10.36 -12.36 6.61
C LYS A 154 -11.35 -13.05 7.55
N PHE A 155 -12.31 -12.31 8.08
CA PHE A 155 -13.28 -12.85 9.04
C PHE A 155 -14.56 -12.03 9.11
N ASN A 156 -15.62 -12.66 9.60
CA ASN A 156 -16.82 -12.01 10.08
C ASN A 156 -16.85 -12.10 11.60
N ILE A 157 -17.15 -10.98 12.24
CA ILE A 157 -17.18 -10.84 13.69
C ILE A 157 -18.58 -10.43 14.11
N GLU A 158 -19.14 -11.08 15.13
CA GLU A 158 -20.53 -10.90 15.53
C GLU A 158 -20.63 -10.01 16.76
N ASN A 159 -21.74 -9.27 16.84
CA ASN A 159 -22.01 -8.39 17.97
C ASN A 159 -22.33 -9.24 19.21
N THR A 160 -21.46 -9.14 20.22
CA THR A 160 -21.62 -9.86 21.49
C THR A 160 -22.20 -9.00 22.61
N TYR A 161 -22.50 -7.74 22.30
CA TYR A 161 -23.17 -6.82 23.22
C TYR A 161 -24.60 -6.57 22.78
N ASN A 162 -25.55 -6.58 23.72
CA ASN A 162 -26.97 -6.30 23.49
C ASN A 162 -27.24 -4.81 23.18
N ASN A 163 -26.48 -4.18 22.28
CA ASN A 163 -26.85 -2.89 21.71
C ASN A 163 -27.63 -3.13 20.41
N PRO A 164 -28.97 -3.03 20.43
CA PRO A 164 -29.81 -3.28 19.26
C PRO A 164 -29.63 -2.24 18.15
N LEU A 165 -28.90 -1.15 18.40
CA LEU A 165 -28.62 -0.11 17.40
C LEU A 165 -27.37 -0.41 16.56
N ALA A 166 -26.55 -1.39 16.97
CA ALA A 166 -25.37 -1.81 16.22
C ALA A 166 -25.72 -2.98 15.30
N GLY A 167 -25.12 -3.00 14.10
CA GLY A 167 -25.26 -4.11 13.17
C GLY A 167 -24.87 -5.45 13.80
N SER A 168 -25.43 -6.56 13.32
CA SER A 168 -25.19 -7.88 13.91
C SER A 168 -23.81 -8.44 13.59
N VAL A 169 -23.23 -8.05 12.46
CA VAL A 169 -21.96 -8.59 11.95
C VAL A 169 -21.13 -7.48 11.33
N ILE A 170 -19.82 -7.50 11.54
CA ILE A 170 -18.84 -6.71 10.80
C ILE A 170 -17.99 -7.66 9.95
N ASN A 171 -17.80 -7.32 8.68
CA ASN A 171 -16.93 -8.06 7.77
C ASN A 171 -15.56 -7.38 7.66
N PHE A 172 -14.50 -8.13 7.93
CA PHE A 172 -13.13 -7.75 7.58
C PHE A 172 -12.61 -8.64 6.45
N GLN A 173 -12.17 -8.01 5.37
CA GLN A 173 -11.62 -8.69 4.20
C GLN A 173 -10.37 -7.98 3.67
N GLN A 174 -9.58 -8.68 2.86
CA GLN A 174 -8.32 -8.17 2.31
C GLN A 174 -7.39 -7.59 3.41
N GLY A 175 -7.43 -8.20 4.59
CA GLY A 175 -6.67 -7.75 5.75
C GLY A 175 -5.22 -8.19 5.68
N VAL A 176 -4.32 -7.29 6.04
CA VAL A 176 -2.87 -7.52 6.11
C VAL A 176 -2.33 -6.87 7.38
N PHE A 177 -1.47 -7.59 8.09
CA PHE A 177 -0.56 -7.03 9.08
C PHE A 177 0.86 -7.28 8.61
N TYR A 178 1.68 -6.23 8.57
CA TYR A 178 3.03 -6.27 8.06
C TYR A 178 3.99 -5.80 9.14
N LYS A 179 4.99 -6.62 9.45
CA LYS A 179 6.08 -6.33 10.40
C LYS A 179 5.61 -5.70 11.71
N VAL A 180 4.51 -6.20 12.27
CA VAL A 180 4.00 -5.69 13.54
C VAL A 180 5.02 -6.03 14.63
N PRO A 181 5.54 -5.04 15.38
CA PRO A 181 6.57 -5.26 16.39
C PRO A 181 6.00 -6.03 17.58
N ILE A 182 6.76 -6.98 18.08
CA ILE A 182 6.43 -7.81 19.23
C ILE A 182 7.16 -7.26 20.44
N SER A 183 6.41 -6.68 21.38
CA SER A 183 6.91 -6.41 22.71
C SER A 183 6.78 -7.68 23.52
N SER A 184 7.90 -8.29 23.88
CA SER A 184 7.91 -9.35 24.89
C SER A 184 7.41 -8.74 26.20
N SER A 185 6.18 -9.07 26.60
CA SER A 185 5.77 -8.87 27.98
C SER A 185 6.56 -9.91 28.77
N VAL A 186 7.59 -9.44 29.48
CA VAL A 186 8.20 -10.24 30.54
C VAL A 186 7.05 -10.59 31.50
N GLN A 187 6.96 -11.87 31.83
CA GLN A 187 5.95 -12.43 32.74
C GLN A 187 5.79 -11.63 34.02
#